data_AF-A0A7S2DLG9-F1
#
_entry.id   AF-A0A7S2DLG9-F1
#
_cell.length_a   1.000
_cell.length_b   1.000
_cell.length_c   1.000
_cell.angle_alpha   90.00
_cell.angle_beta   90.00
_cell.angle_gamma   90.00
#
_symmetry.space_group_name_H-M   'P 1'
#
loop_
_entity.id
_entity.type
_entity.pdbx_description
1 polymer ?
#
loop_
_entity_poly.entity_id
_entity_poly.type
_entity_poly.pdbx_seq_one_letter_code
_entity_poly.pdbx_strand_id
1 'polypeptide(L)'
;MASPRTPEGLAGSSSTSRELMRHLTTMKRYVEETPTLLKIMCFTGGVAIVVNGILGVLDVFGVFDNMVHYVVNAYLVFFGFVTCLTELDEEWAGPQVHGWLHQRQKWMHEWALGLTMLWGRGLFYIFQGTLCVVSSSLFSLGLIIGVYMMVTGFLCLNQHFRDRHKHGEPGRGLLPGGGSPSDFNLRSRASPNDDYIRVNY
;
A
#
# COMPACT_ATOMS: atom_id res chain seq x y z
N MET A 1 41.25 36.46 47.27
CA MET A 1 40.17 35.45 47.28
C MET A 1 39.39 35.57 45.99
N ALA A 2 39.66 34.70 45.02
CA ALA A 2 38.97 34.67 43.73
C ALA A 2 38.30 33.30 43.58
N SER A 3 36.97 33.29 43.48
CA SER A 3 36.16 32.08 43.33
C SER A 3 36.06 31.70 41.85
N PRO A 4 36.38 30.46 41.44
CA PRO A 4 36.27 30.05 40.05
C PRO A 4 34.80 29.79 39.69
N ARG A 5 34.37 30.31 38.53
CA ARG A 5 33.05 30.02 37.94
C ARG A 5 33.15 28.75 37.10
N THR A 6 32.35 27.74 37.44
CA THR A 6 32.18 26.49 36.68
C THR A 6 31.23 26.70 35.48
N PRO A 7 31.55 26.16 34.29
CA PRO A 7 30.69 26.23 33.11
C PRO A 7 29.75 25.01 33.01
N GLU A 8 28.47 25.17 33.39
CA GLU A 8 27.44 24.09 33.35
C GLU A 8 26.52 24.13 32.10
N GLY A 9 26.94 24.75 30.99
CA GLY A 9 26.00 25.14 29.92
C GLY A 9 25.80 24.21 28.71
N LEU A 10 26.60 23.16 28.49
CA LEU A 10 26.73 22.56 27.14
C LEU A 10 26.35 21.08 26.98
N ALA A 11 25.91 20.38 28.03
CA ALA A 11 25.63 18.93 27.94
C ALA A 11 24.25 18.58 27.33
N GLY A 12 23.27 19.49 27.34
CA GLY A 12 21.86 19.18 27.03
C GLY A 12 21.49 19.06 25.53
N SER A 13 22.31 19.55 24.59
CA SER A 13 21.97 19.54 23.16
C SER A 13 22.25 18.20 22.46
N SER A 14 23.22 17.44 22.99
CA SER A 14 23.72 16.21 22.35
C SER A 14 22.83 14.98 22.56
N SER A 15 22.05 14.94 23.64
CA SER A 15 21.12 13.84 23.96
C SER A 15 19.90 13.86 23.03
N THR A 16 19.25 15.01 22.89
CA THR A 16 18.04 15.18 22.07
C THR A 16 18.28 14.87 20.60
N SER A 17 19.44 15.26 20.05
CA SER A 17 19.79 15.00 18.66
C SER A 17 20.00 13.50 18.38
N ARG A 18 20.54 12.76 19.35
CA ARG A 18 20.73 11.30 19.23
C ARG A 18 19.41 10.55 19.34
N GLU A 19 18.47 11.06 20.13
CA GLU A 19 17.14 10.46 20.30
C GLU A 19 16.26 10.66 19.05
N LEU A 20 16.28 11.87 18.47
CA LEU A 20 15.68 12.13 17.16
C LEU A 20 16.30 11.26 16.06
N MET A 21 17.63 11.12 16.03
CA MET A 21 18.31 10.26 15.05
C MET A 21 17.88 8.79 15.20
N ARG A 22 17.72 8.29 16.42
CA ARG A 22 17.18 6.93 16.65
C ARG A 22 15.75 6.79 16.12
N HIS A 23 14.87 7.74 16.42
CA HIS A 23 13.48 7.73 15.94
C HIS A 23 13.41 7.78 14.41
N LEU A 24 14.26 8.60 13.78
CA LEU A 24 14.35 8.70 12.32
C LEU A 24 14.89 7.41 11.70
N THR A 25 15.88 6.74 12.31
CA THR A 25 16.39 5.47 11.81
C THR A 25 15.38 4.33 11.93
N THR A 26 14.61 4.27 13.02
CA THR A 26 13.54 3.28 13.19
C THR A 26 12.42 3.51 12.17
N MET A 27 12.03 4.77 11.94
CA MET A 27 11.10 5.14 10.86
C MET A 27 11.65 4.74 9.49
N LYS A 28 12.95 4.92 9.24
CA LYS A 28 13.56 4.58 7.95
C LYS A 28 13.55 3.07 7.67
N ARG A 29 13.77 2.24 8.69
CA ARG A 29 13.64 0.78 8.59
C ARG A 29 12.19 0.34 8.38
N TYR A 30 11.25 0.98 9.08
CA TYR A 30 9.82 0.76 8.85
C TYR A 30 9.40 1.16 7.42
N VAL A 31 10.11 2.14 6.83
CA VAL A 31 9.91 2.56 5.45
C VAL A 31 10.48 1.54 4.43
N GLU A 32 11.43 0.69 4.80
CA GLU A 32 11.92 -0.40 3.92
C GLU A 32 10.98 -1.61 3.89
N GLU A 33 10.21 -1.87 4.97
CA GLU A 33 9.17 -2.93 5.02
C GLU A 33 7.78 -2.48 4.55
N THR A 34 7.69 -1.23 4.07
CA THR A 34 6.47 -0.57 3.60
C THR A 34 5.57 -1.40 2.68
N PRO A 35 6.07 -2.11 1.63
CA PRO A 35 5.17 -2.77 0.69
C PRO A 35 4.33 -3.85 1.35
N THR A 36 4.89 -4.62 2.29
CA THR A 36 4.18 -5.68 3.00
C THR A 36 3.10 -5.12 3.92
N LEU A 37 3.41 -4.04 4.65
CA LEU A 37 2.44 -3.42 5.54
C LEU A 37 1.25 -2.81 4.79
N LEU A 38 1.49 -2.19 3.63
CA LEU A 38 0.39 -1.68 2.81
C LEU A 38 -0.48 -2.79 2.26
N LYS A 39 0.11 -3.90 1.79
CA LYS A 39 -0.67 -5.07 1.37
C LYS A 39 -1.61 -5.55 2.48
N ILE A 40 -1.10 -5.67 3.72
CA ILE A 40 -1.91 -6.10 4.87
C ILE A 40 -3.02 -5.10 5.19
N MET A 41 -2.73 -3.80 5.17
CA MET A 41 -3.73 -2.75 5.40
C MET A 41 -4.82 -2.74 4.31
N CYS A 42 -4.43 -2.85 3.04
CA CYS A 42 -5.36 -2.94 1.91
C CYS A 42 -6.21 -4.20 1.99
N PHE A 43 -5.61 -5.35 2.32
CA PHE A 43 -6.31 -6.62 2.46
C PHE A 43 -7.34 -6.56 3.60
N THR A 44 -6.93 -6.13 4.79
CA THR A 44 -7.83 -6.00 5.94
C THR A 44 -8.96 -4.99 5.68
N GLY A 45 -8.66 -3.88 5.01
CA GLY A 45 -9.67 -2.92 4.56
C GLY A 45 -10.62 -3.48 3.51
N GLY A 46 -10.12 -4.28 2.56
CA GLY A 46 -10.92 -5.01 1.59
C GLY A 46 -11.90 -5.98 2.27
N VAL A 47 -11.42 -6.77 3.22
CA VAL A 47 -12.25 -7.70 4.01
C VAL A 47 -13.31 -6.93 4.81
N ALA A 48 -12.94 -5.82 5.45
CA ALA A 48 -13.87 -4.98 6.19
C ALA A 48 -14.99 -4.43 5.28
N ILE A 49 -14.66 -4.02 4.05
CA ILE A 49 -15.66 -3.57 3.07
C ILE A 49 -16.57 -4.70 2.60
N VAL A 50 -16.04 -5.90 2.36
CA VAL A 50 -16.86 -7.07 2.00
C VAL A 50 -17.85 -7.39 3.12
N VAL A 51 -17.37 -7.45 4.37
CA VAL A 51 -18.22 -7.73 5.52
C VAL A 51 -19.28 -6.63 5.70
N ASN A 52 -18.88 -5.36 5.63
CA ASN A 52 -19.81 -4.24 5.73
C ASN A 52 -20.86 -4.23 4.61
N GLY A 53 -20.45 -4.54 3.38
CA GLY A 53 -21.35 -4.66 2.23
C GLY A 53 -22.32 -5.82 2.38
N ILE A 54 -21.88 -6.98 2.88
CA ILE A 54 -22.76 -8.13 3.16
C ILE A 54 -23.77 -7.78 4.25
N LEU A 55 -23.34 -7.14 5.34
CA LEU A 55 -24.25 -6.67 6.39
C LEU A 55 -25.29 -5.68 5.83
N GLY A 56 -24.86 -4.77 4.94
CA GLY A 56 -25.77 -3.84 4.26
C GLY A 56 -26.69 -4.50 3.23
N VAL A 57 -26.32 -5.65 2.67
CA VAL A 57 -27.19 -6.47 1.80
C VAL A 57 -28.17 -7.29 2.63
N LEU A 58 -27.76 -7.80 3.81
CA LEU A 58 -28.60 -8.63 4.69
C LEU A 58 -29.62 -7.83 5.51
N ASP A 59 -29.41 -6.52 5.68
CA ASP A 59 -30.39 -5.59 6.26
C ASP A 59 -31.59 -5.34 5.31
N VAL A 60 -32.07 -6.38 4.62
CA VAL A 60 -33.17 -6.36 3.64
C VAL A 60 -34.49 -5.92 4.26
N PHE A 61 -34.63 -6.01 5.59
CA PHE A 61 -35.89 -5.77 6.29
C PHE A 61 -36.30 -4.29 6.36
N GLY A 62 -35.39 -3.34 6.08
CA GLY A 62 -35.69 -1.91 5.97
C GLY A 62 -35.69 -1.33 4.54
N VAL A 63 -35.42 -2.15 3.51
CA VAL A 63 -34.76 -1.70 2.26
C VAL A 63 -35.65 -1.61 1.01
N PHE A 64 -36.93 -1.99 1.07
CA PHE A 64 -37.80 -1.89 -0.13
C PHE A 64 -37.96 -0.46 -0.69
N ASP A 65 -37.57 0.57 0.07
CA ASP A 65 -37.69 1.97 -0.34
C ASP A 65 -36.52 2.49 -1.20
N ASN A 66 -35.36 1.79 -1.26
CA ASN A 66 -34.17 2.31 -1.96
C ASN A 66 -33.36 1.25 -2.73
N MET A 67 -33.80 0.90 -3.94
CA MET A 67 -33.09 -0.02 -4.86
C MET A 67 -31.62 0.37 -5.11
N VAL A 68 -31.33 1.68 -5.10
CA VAL A 68 -29.97 2.21 -5.31
C VAL A 68 -29.01 1.74 -4.22
N HIS A 69 -29.43 1.71 -2.95
CA HIS A 69 -28.57 1.26 -1.84
C HIS A 69 -28.15 -0.20 -1.99
N TYR A 70 -29.07 -1.06 -2.45
CA TYR A 70 -28.77 -2.48 -2.69
C TYR A 70 -27.72 -2.65 -3.79
N VAL A 71 -27.88 -1.92 -4.90
CA VAL A 71 -26.94 -1.95 -6.02
C VAL A 71 -25.56 -1.47 -5.59
N VAL A 72 -25.48 -0.36 -4.82
CA VAL A 72 -24.21 0.15 -4.29
C VAL A 72 -23.55 -0.83 -3.32
N ASN A 73 -24.31 -1.47 -2.42
CA ASN A 73 -23.77 -2.47 -1.51
C ASN A 73 -23.28 -3.73 -2.25
N ALA A 74 -23.99 -4.16 -3.30
CA ALA A 74 -23.53 -5.25 -4.16
C ALA A 74 -22.22 -4.90 -4.88
N TYR A 75 -22.07 -3.67 -5.38
CA TYR A 75 -20.81 -3.18 -5.94
C TYR A 75 -19.69 -3.13 -4.88
N LEU A 76 -19.98 -2.69 -3.65
CA LEU A 76 -19.00 -2.67 -2.55
C LEU A 76 -18.50 -4.08 -2.21
N VAL A 77 -19.38 -5.07 -2.12
CA VAL A 77 -18.99 -6.47 -1.90
C VAL A 77 -18.13 -6.98 -3.05
N PHE A 78 -18.55 -6.73 -4.30
CA PHE A 78 -17.80 -7.14 -5.48
C PHE A 78 -16.40 -6.51 -5.52
N PHE A 79 -16.30 -5.19 -5.35
CA PHE A 79 -15.03 -4.47 -5.37
C PHE A 79 -14.13 -4.83 -4.17
N GLY A 80 -14.68 -4.97 -2.98
CA GLY A 80 -13.93 -5.42 -1.82
C GLY A 80 -13.38 -6.84 -2.01
N PHE A 81 -14.14 -7.73 -2.68
CA PHE A 81 -13.66 -9.06 -3.01
C PHE A 81 -12.52 -9.03 -4.04
N VAL A 82 -12.66 -8.17 -5.07
CA VAL A 82 -11.58 -7.89 -6.03
C VAL A 82 -10.33 -7.39 -5.30
N THR A 83 -10.46 -6.45 -4.35
CA THR A 83 -9.34 -5.98 -3.50
C THR A 83 -8.68 -7.13 -2.75
N CYS A 84 -9.48 -7.99 -2.09
CA CYS A 84 -8.96 -9.13 -1.35
C CYS A 84 -8.17 -10.06 -2.28
N LEU A 85 -8.68 -10.34 -3.48
CA LEU A 85 -7.98 -11.19 -4.46
C LEU A 85 -6.69 -10.55 -5.00
N THR A 86 -6.67 -9.23 -5.22
CA THR A 86 -5.46 -8.53 -5.69
C THR A 86 -4.38 -8.41 -4.64
N GLU A 87 -4.77 -8.35 -3.36
CA GLU A 87 -3.86 -8.19 -2.23
C GLU A 87 -3.48 -9.51 -1.57
N LEU A 88 -4.12 -10.62 -1.94
CA LEU A 88 -3.81 -11.93 -1.39
C LEU A 88 -2.42 -12.35 -1.86
N ASP A 89 -1.46 -12.33 -0.93
CA ASP A 89 -0.09 -12.75 -1.19
C ASP A 89 -0.01 -14.26 -1.38
N GLU A 90 0.78 -14.71 -2.35
CA GLU A 90 0.98 -16.13 -2.64
C GLU A 90 1.64 -16.85 -1.46
N GLU A 91 2.40 -16.13 -0.62
CA GLU A 91 3.02 -16.68 0.59
C GLU A 91 1.96 -17.06 1.65
N TRP A 92 0.81 -16.37 1.66
CA TRP A 92 -0.27 -16.59 2.63
C TRP A 92 -1.28 -17.62 2.10
N ALA A 93 -1.40 -17.72 0.78
CA ALA A 93 -2.22 -18.71 0.11
C ALA A 93 -1.48 -20.05 0.08
N GLY A 94 -1.86 -20.96 0.98
CA GLY A 94 -1.28 -22.31 1.05
C GLY A 94 -1.22 -23.03 -0.31
N PRO A 95 -0.38 -24.07 -0.46
CA PRO A 95 -0.03 -24.67 -1.75
C PRO A 95 -1.21 -25.20 -2.58
N GLN A 96 -2.35 -25.46 -1.95
CA GLN A 96 -3.59 -25.88 -2.61
C GLN A 96 -4.31 -24.73 -3.34
N VAL A 97 -4.21 -23.50 -2.81
CA VAL A 97 -4.88 -22.31 -3.36
C VAL A 97 -4.02 -21.67 -4.46
N HIS A 98 -2.71 -21.92 -4.44
CA HIS A 98 -1.74 -21.33 -5.34
C HIS A 98 -2.09 -21.51 -6.83
N GLY A 99 -2.46 -22.73 -7.26
CA GLY A 99 -2.80 -22.98 -8.67
C GLY A 99 -4.04 -22.23 -9.15
N TRP A 100 -5.06 -22.10 -8.30
CA TRP A 100 -6.28 -21.36 -8.62
C TRP A 100 -6.06 -19.85 -8.59
N LEU A 101 -5.31 -19.36 -7.59
CA LEU A 101 -5.00 -17.95 -7.43
C LEU A 101 -4.16 -17.43 -8.59
N HIS A 102 -3.14 -18.18 -9.01
CA HIS A 102 -2.27 -17.81 -10.12
C HIS A 102 -3.05 -17.66 -11.43
N GLN A 103 -4.00 -18.58 -11.69
CA GLN A 103 -4.86 -18.49 -12.87
C GLN A 103 -5.79 -17.25 -12.82
N ARG A 104 -6.32 -16.93 -11.63
CA ARG A 104 -7.18 -15.75 -11.43
C ARG A 104 -6.41 -14.44 -11.51
N GLN A 105 -5.21 -14.38 -10.94
CA GLN A 105 -4.33 -13.21 -11.03
C GLN A 105 -3.94 -12.95 -12.49
N LYS A 106 -3.60 -13.99 -13.27
CA LYS A 106 -3.31 -13.82 -14.69
C LYS A 106 -4.50 -13.27 -15.47
N TRP A 107 -5.68 -13.84 -15.24
CA TRP A 107 -6.92 -13.35 -15.85
C TRP A 107 -7.22 -11.89 -15.45
N MET A 108 -7.06 -11.55 -14.16
CA MET A 108 -7.23 -10.18 -13.69
C MET A 108 -6.19 -9.22 -14.25
N HIS A 109 -4.95 -9.65 -14.44
CA HIS A 109 -3.90 -8.84 -15.03
C HIS A 109 -4.22 -8.49 -16.49
N GLU A 110 -4.80 -9.42 -17.24
CA GLU A 110 -5.28 -9.19 -18.61
C GLU A 110 -6.48 -8.23 -18.65
N TRP A 111 -7.45 -8.40 -17.75
CA TRP A 111 -8.68 -7.59 -17.73
C TRP A 111 -8.49 -6.20 -17.13
N ALA A 112 -7.57 -6.06 -16.18
CA ALA A 112 -7.47 -4.90 -15.31
C ALA A 112 -6.01 -4.47 -15.13
N LEU A 113 -5.30 -4.31 -16.25
CA LEU A 113 -3.91 -3.86 -16.29
C LEU A 113 -3.71 -2.56 -15.48
N GLY A 114 -4.71 -1.68 -15.50
CA GLY A 114 -4.76 -0.47 -14.66
C GLY A 114 -4.83 -0.76 -13.16
N LEU A 115 -5.62 -1.75 -12.70
CA LEU A 115 -5.67 -2.16 -11.29
C LEU A 115 -4.41 -2.90 -10.85
N THR A 116 -3.58 -3.40 -11.77
CA THR A 116 -2.31 -4.01 -11.38
C THR A 116 -1.20 -2.98 -11.20
N MET A 117 -1.34 -1.78 -11.78
CA MET A 117 -0.42 -0.69 -11.49
C MET A 117 -0.64 -0.14 -10.08
N LEU A 118 0.45 0.16 -9.38
CA LEU A 118 0.45 0.70 -8.01
C LEU A 118 -0.42 1.95 -7.85
N TRP A 119 -0.38 2.86 -8.85
CA TRP A 119 -1.25 4.04 -8.89
C TRP A 119 -2.73 3.65 -9.02
N GLY A 120 -3.08 2.77 -9.96
CA GLY A 120 -4.47 2.37 -10.18
C GLY A 120 -5.08 1.69 -8.95
N ARG A 121 -4.29 0.90 -8.21
CA ARG A 121 -4.69 0.33 -6.90
C ARG A 121 -5.05 1.41 -5.90
N GLY A 122 -4.16 2.39 -5.71
CA GLY A 122 -4.41 3.50 -4.78
C GLY A 122 -5.67 4.29 -5.14
N LEU A 123 -5.90 4.56 -6.43
CA LEU A 123 -7.09 5.26 -6.91
C LEU A 123 -8.36 4.42 -6.74
N PHE A 124 -8.27 3.11 -6.96
CA PHE A 124 -9.35 2.16 -6.71
C PHE A 124 -9.75 2.12 -5.22
N TYR A 125 -8.80 2.17 -4.29
CA TYR A 125 -9.08 2.21 -2.85
C TYR A 125 -9.76 3.51 -2.42
N ILE A 126 -9.35 4.65 -2.98
CA ILE A 126 -10.03 5.93 -2.73
C ILE A 126 -11.46 5.90 -3.28
N PHE A 127 -11.66 5.35 -4.48
CA PHE A 127 -13.00 5.20 -5.07
C PHE A 127 -13.89 4.30 -4.19
N GLN A 128 -13.39 3.13 -3.79
CA GLN A 128 -14.12 2.20 -2.93
C GLN A 128 -14.42 2.80 -1.55
N GLY A 129 -13.45 3.49 -0.95
CA GLY A 129 -13.64 4.21 0.31
C GLY A 129 -14.71 5.30 0.20
N THR A 130 -14.70 6.07 -0.89
CA THR A 130 -15.70 7.11 -1.17
C THR A 130 -17.09 6.51 -1.34
N LEU A 131 -17.24 5.42 -2.10
CA LEU A 131 -18.51 4.69 -2.23
C LEU A 131 -19.01 4.18 -0.87
N CYS A 132 -18.12 3.67 -0.02
CA CYS A 132 -18.45 3.20 1.31
C CYS A 132 -18.93 4.35 2.21
N VAL A 133 -18.25 5.50 2.18
CA VAL A 133 -18.66 6.70 2.94
C VAL A 133 -20.01 7.23 2.47
N VAL A 134 -20.24 7.32 1.15
CA VAL A 134 -21.51 7.81 0.58
C VAL A 134 -22.67 6.87 0.86
N SER A 135 -22.42 5.55 0.87
CA SER A 135 -23.46 4.55 1.19
C SER A 135 -23.76 4.50 2.70
N SER A 136 -22.84 4.96 3.54
CA SER A 136 -22.95 4.87 5.01
C SER A 136 -23.59 6.11 5.62
N SER A 137 -24.32 5.92 6.72
CA SER A 137 -24.74 7.04 7.58
C SER A 137 -23.54 7.69 8.30
N LEU A 138 -23.64 8.97 8.64
CA LEU A 138 -22.55 9.79 9.19
C LEU A 138 -21.95 9.27 10.51
N PHE A 139 -22.66 8.39 11.23
CA PHE A 139 -22.19 7.78 12.49
C PHE A 139 -22.07 6.24 12.41
N SER A 140 -22.06 5.67 11.20
CA SER A 140 -21.96 4.22 11.00
C SER A 140 -20.51 3.72 10.95
N LEU A 141 -20.30 2.45 11.32
CA LEU A 141 -19.02 1.74 11.15
C LEU A 141 -18.50 1.81 9.70
N GLY A 142 -19.40 1.81 8.71
CA GLY A 142 -19.03 1.94 7.31
C GLY A 142 -18.33 3.26 6.96
N LEU A 143 -18.58 4.34 7.71
CA LEU A 143 -17.86 5.60 7.53
C LEU A 143 -16.40 5.47 7.99
N ILE A 144 -16.16 4.81 9.12
CA ILE A 144 -14.80 4.57 9.64
C ILE A 144 -14.01 3.70 8.66
N ILE A 145 -14.63 2.62 8.16
CA ILE A 145 -14.03 1.71 7.17
C ILE A 145 -13.75 2.46 5.86
N GLY A 146 -14.69 3.29 5.39
CA GLY A 146 -14.54 4.07 4.18
C GLY A 146 -13.40 5.08 4.27
N VAL A 147 -13.32 5.84 5.37
CA VAL A 147 -12.21 6.78 5.63
C VAL A 147 -10.87 6.04 5.73
N TYR A 148 -10.84 4.90 6.41
CA TYR A 148 -9.65 4.04 6.49
C TYR A 148 -9.15 3.63 5.09
N MET A 149 -10.06 3.22 4.20
CA MET A 149 -9.70 2.86 2.82
C MET A 149 -9.24 4.04 1.99
N MET A 150 -9.83 5.23 2.18
CA MET A 150 -9.34 6.45 1.54
C MET A 150 -7.91 6.77 1.97
N VAL A 151 -7.62 6.75 3.28
CA VAL A 151 -6.27 6.99 3.82
C VAL A 151 -5.28 5.98 3.24
N THR A 152 -5.64 4.70 3.22
CA THR A 152 -4.79 3.64 2.65
C THR A 152 -4.51 3.89 1.16
N GLY A 153 -5.52 4.27 0.37
CA GLY A 153 -5.35 4.64 -1.03
C GLY A 153 -4.44 5.87 -1.24
N PHE A 154 -4.55 6.88 -0.38
CA PHE A 154 -3.64 8.03 -0.38
C PHE A 154 -2.19 7.63 -0.05
N LEU A 155 -1.99 6.70 0.88
CA LEU A 155 -0.66 6.18 1.21
C LEU A 155 -0.05 5.43 0.01
N CYS A 156 -0.83 4.61 -0.70
CA CYS A 156 -0.40 3.95 -1.94
C CYS A 156 0.04 4.95 -3.01
N LEU A 157 -0.75 6.02 -3.22
CA LEU A 157 -0.42 7.07 -4.19
C LEU A 157 0.85 7.83 -3.81
N ASN A 158 0.98 8.21 -2.53
CA ASN A 158 2.14 8.95 -2.05
C ASN A 158 3.44 8.15 -2.23
N GLN A 159 3.39 6.83 -2.05
CA GLN A 159 4.55 5.97 -2.31
C GLN A 159 4.91 5.93 -3.79
N HIS A 160 3.91 5.81 -4.66
CA HIS A 160 4.14 5.85 -6.11
C HIS A 160 4.85 7.14 -6.55
N PHE A 161 4.42 8.31 -6.04
CA PHE A 161 5.07 9.58 -6.36
C PHE A 161 6.49 9.69 -5.78
N ARG A 162 6.72 9.17 -4.57
CA ARG A 162 8.05 9.17 -3.96
C ARG A 162 9.05 8.34 -4.77
N ASP A 163 8.64 7.20 -5.31
CA ASP A 163 9.52 6.36 -6.09
C ASP A 163 9.81 6.96 -7.48
N ARG A 164 8.83 7.62 -8.10
CA ARG A 164 9.04 8.42 -9.32
C ARG A 164 10.08 9.53 -9.12
N HIS A 165 10.03 10.24 -7.98
CA HIS A 165 10.98 11.31 -7.69
C HIS A 165 12.42 10.82 -7.50
N LYS A 166 12.63 9.62 -6.93
CA LYS A 166 13.98 9.05 -6.76
C LYS A 166 14.65 8.72 -8.09
N HIS A 167 13.87 8.32 -9.09
CA HIS A 167 14.39 7.99 -10.44
C HIS A 167 14.37 9.17 -11.41
N GLY A 168 13.77 10.29 -10.99
CA GLY A 168 13.63 11.50 -11.80
C GLY A 168 14.82 12.44 -11.77
N GLU A 169 15.96 12.11 -11.15
CA GLU A 169 17.20 12.91 -11.29
C GLU A 169 17.80 12.71 -12.69
N PRO A 170 17.69 13.68 -13.62
CA PRO A 170 18.16 13.54 -15.01
C PRO A 170 19.68 13.85 -15.12
N GLY A 171 20.48 13.54 -14.09
CA GLY A 171 21.71 14.30 -13.86
C GLY A 171 22.89 13.64 -13.14
N ARG A 172 22.86 12.34 -12.80
CA ARG A 172 24.12 11.64 -12.49
C ARG A 172 24.60 10.90 -13.72
N GLY A 173 25.38 11.65 -14.50
CA GLY A 173 26.30 11.09 -15.47
C GLY A 173 26.96 9.85 -14.89
N LEU A 174 26.83 8.79 -15.67
CA LEU A 174 27.62 7.58 -15.66
C LEU A 174 29.11 7.96 -15.60
N LEU A 175 29.65 8.25 -14.42
CA LEU A 175 31.05 7.95 -14.18
C LEU A 175 31.11 6.43 -14.05
N PRO A 176 31.82 5.73 -14.96
CA PRO A 176 31.97 4.29 -14.90
C PRO A 176 32.82 3.97 -13.67
N GLY A 177 32.15 3.71 -12.54
CA GLY A 177 32.75 3.08 -11.38
C GLY A 177 33.19 1.69 -11.80
N GLY A 178 34.49 1.45 -11.75
CA GLY A 178 35.18 0.24 -12.22
C GLY A 178 34.48 -1.06 -11.84
N GLY A 179 33.72 -1.61 -12.78
CA GLY A 179 33.34 -3.01 -12.81
C GLY A 179 34.51 -3.80 -13.38
N SER A 180 34.98 -4.80 -12.64
CA SER A 180 35.91 -5.79 -13.17
C SER A 180 35.29 -6.44 -14.42
N PRO A 181 36.04 -6.66 -15.51
CA PRO A 181 35.54 -7.21 -16.78
C PRO A 181 34.82 -8.57 -16.67
N SER A 182 34.94 -9.25 -15.53
CA SER A 182 34.28 -10.53 -15.25
C SER A 182 32.77 -10.43 -15.00
N ASP A 183 32.24 -9.28 -14.54
CA ASP A 183 30.83 -9.16 -14.14
C ASP A 183 29.88 -8.86 -15.31
N PHE A 184 30.43 -8.40 -16.44
CA PHE A 184 29.64 -8.05 -17.62
C PHE A 184 29.03 -9.28 -18.32
N ASN A 185 29.71 -10.43 -18.26
CA ASN A 185 29.26 -11.65 -18.94
C ASN A 185 28.09 -12.38 -18.24
N LEU A 186 27.89 -12.16 -16.94
CA LEU A 186 26.78 -12.76 -16.19
C LEU A 186 25.50 -11.95 -16.31
N ARG A 187 25.60 -10.61 -16.44
CA ARG A 187 24.43 -9.73 -16.48
C ARG A 187 23.74 -9.69 -17.84
N SER A 188 24.46 -10.02 -18.92
CA SER A 188 23.92 -10.01 -20.28
C SER A 188 22.99 -11.18 -20.61
N ARG A 189 22.71 -12.08 -19.65
CA ARG A 189 21.73 -13.17 -19.77
C ARG A 189 20.47 -12.98 -18.92
N ALA A 190 20.40 -11.94 -18.09
CA ALA A 190 19.16 -11.61 -17.40
C ALA A 190 18.24 -10.87 -18.38
N SER A 191 17.13 -11.53 -18.76
CA SER A 191 16.12 -10.93 -19.62
C SER A 191 15.53 -9.70 -18.92
N PRO A 192 15.45 -8.52 -19.59
CA PRO A 192 14.88 -7.30 -19.00
C PRO A 192 13.46 -7.43 -18.43
N ASN A 193 12.76 -8.53 -18.74
CA ASN A 193 11.43 -8.82 -18.20
C ASN A 193 11.44 -9.34 -16.75
N ASP A 194 12.54 -9.92 -16.25
CA ASP A 194 12.55 -10.49 -14.89
C ASP A 194 12.59 -9.41 -13.78
N ASP A 195 13.17 -8.24 -14.08
CA ASP A 195 13.24 -7.14 -13.10
C ASP A 195 11.88 -6.40 -12.96
N TYR A 196 11.03 -6.39 -13.99
CA TYR A 196 9.69 -5.82 -13.87
C TYR A 196 8.74 -6.70 -13.04
N ILE A 197 8.96 -8.01 -13.04
CA ILE A 197 8.18 -8.96 -12.24
C ILE A 197 8.59 -8.83 -10.77
N ARG A 198 9.88 -8.72 -10.42
CA ARG A 198 10.30 -8.66 -9.00
C ARG A 198 9.92 -7.39 -8.23
N VAL A 199 9.64 -6.28 -8.89
CA VAL A 199 9.35 -5.01 -8.18
C VAL A 199 7.85 -4.89 -7.82
N ASN A 200 6.98 -5.73 -8.37
CA ASN A 200 5.53 -5.67 -8.15
C ASN A 200 4.93 -6.88 -7.40
N TYR A 201 5.75 -7.86 -7.00
CA TYR A 201 5.34 -8.94 -6.09
C TYR A 201 6.12 -8.83 -4.78
#